data_AF-A0AAW6WC97-F1
#
_entry.id   AF-A0AAW6WC97-F1
#
_cell.length_a   1.000
_cell.length_b   1.000
_cell.length_c   1.000
_cell.angle_alpha   90.00
_cell.angle_beta   90.00
_cell.angle_gamma   90.00
#
_symmetry.space_group_name_H-M   'P 1'
#
loop_
_entity.id
_entity.type
_entity.pdbx_description
1 polymer ?
#
loop_
_entity_poly.entity_id
_entity_poly.type
_entity_poly.pdbx_seq_one_letter_code
_entity_poly.pdbx_strand_id
1 'polypeptide(L)'
;NFINYIIKFATGSTIKNVSLNTVRESYIPLPPLEEQQEIVRVLEEVLEKEKKVKELIDLEEKIDLLEKSILDKAFRGKLGTQDKNDEPALELLKKIIDKEE
;
A
#
# COMPACT_ATOMS: atom_id res chain seq x y z
N ASN A 1 -12.65 -17.88 -15.59
CA ASN A 1 -11.23 -17.55 -15.36
C ASN A 1 -10.37 -18.59 -16.06
N PHE A 2 -9.49 -18.17 -16.97
CA PHE A 2 -8.57 -19.03 -17.74
C PHE A 2 -7.66 -19.88 -16.83
N ILE A 3 -7.25 -19.34 -15.68
CA ILE A 3 -6.45 -20.06 -14.68
C ILE A 3 -7.20 -21.31 -14.20
N ASN A 4 -8.49 -21.19 -13.84
CA ASN A 4 -9.33 -22.32 -13.44
C ASN A 4 -9.58 -23.32 -14.57
N TYR A 5 -9.52 -22.87 -15.82
CA TYR A 5 -9.63 -23.75 -16.98
C TYR A 5 -8.35 -24.59 -17.16
N ILE A 6 -7.18 -23.96 -17.12
CA ILE A 6 -5.89 -24.65 -17.29
C ILE A 6 -5.54 -25.56 -16.11
N ILE A 7 -5.87 -25.17 -14.87
CA ILE A 7 -5.59 -25.98 -13.68
C ILE A 7 -6.28 -27.36 -13.71
N LYS A 8 -7.40 -27.49 -14.43
CA LYS A 8 -8.09 -28.80 -14.61
C LYS A 8 -7.23 -29.84 -15.32
N PHE A 9 -6.29 -29.39 -16.14
CA PHE A 9 -5.36 -30.24 -16.87
C PHE A 9 -4.03 -30.42 -16.12
N ALA A 10 -3.92 -29.92 -14.88
CA ALA A 10 -2.71 -30.03 -14.10
C ALA A 10 -2.47 -31.47 -13.60
N THR A 11 -1.29 -31.99 -13.87
CA THR A 11 -0.85 -33.36 -13.53
C THR A 11 0.05 -33.36 -12.29
N GLY A 12 0.22 -34.55 -11.68
CA GLY A 12 1.02 -34.73 -10.45
C GLY A 12 0.16 -34.88 -9.19
N SER A 13 0.61 -35.76 -8.28
CA SER A 13 -0.07 -36.09 -7.02
C SER A 13 0.41 -35.21 -5.84
N THR A 14 1.72 -35.04 -5.68
CA THR A 14 2.32 -34.22 -4.61
C THR A 14 2.47 -32.75 -5.00
N ILE A 15 2.81 -32.47 -6.27
CA ILE A 15 2.92 -31.11 -6.82
C ILE A 15 2.13 -31.09 -8.13
N LYS A 16 1.15 -30.20 -8.21
CA LYS A 16 0.37 -29.98 -9.44
C LYS A 16 1.18 -29.12 -10.40
N ASN A 17 1.44 -29.61 -11.61
CA ASN A 17 2.03 -28.83 -12.69
C ASN A 17 1.15 -28.82 -13.93
N VAL A 18 1.33 -27.83 -14.79
CA VAL A 18 0.73 -27.80 -16.12
C VAL A 18 1.86 -28.04 -17.11
N SER A 19 1.72 -29.05 -17.97
CA SER A 19 2.75 -29.38 -18.96
C SER A 19 2.81 -28.31 -20.05
N LEU A 20 3.98 -28.13 -20.66
CA LEU A 20 4.15 -27.19 -21.76
C LEU A 20 3.25 -27.52 -22.97
N ASN A 21 3.00 -28.81 -23.23
CA ASN A 21 2.11 -29.24 -24.30
C ASN A 21 0.66 -28.83 -24.00
N THR A 22 0.21 -29.03 -22.76
CA THR A 22 -1.11 -28.59 -22.29
C THR A 22 -1.32 -27.08 -22.47
N VAL A 23 -0.29 -26.26 -22.19
CA VAL A 23 -0.39 -24.80 -22.41
C VAL A 23 -0.51 -24.48 -23.89
N ARG A 24 0.28 -25.13 -24.76
CA ARG A 24 0.27 -24.90 -26.21
C ARG A 24 -1.05 -25.29 -26.87
N GLU A 25 -1.67 -26.36 -26.38
CA GLU A 25 -2.93 -26.88 -26.91
C GLU A 25 -4.16 -26.18 -26.27
N SER A 26 -3.95 -25.35 -25.26
CA SER A 26 -5.04 -24.66 -24.58
C SER A 26 -5.72 -23.65 -25.50
N TYR A 27 -7.05 -23.68 -25.50
CA TYR A 27 -7.84 -22.72 -26.27
C TYR A 27 -7.96 -21.40 -25.52
N ILE A 28 -7.59 -20.30 -26.18
CA ILE A 28 -7.86 -18.94 -25.73
C ILE A 28 -8.68 -18.26 -26.83
N PRO A 29 -9.87 -17.74 -26.52
CA PRO A 29 -10.62 -16.94 -27.48
C PRO A 29 -9.84 -15.66 -27.77
N LEU A 30 -9.48 -15.45 -29.04
CA LEU A 30 -8.80 -14.25 -29.50
C LEU A 30 -9.81 -13.32 -30.19
N PRO A 31 -10.17 -12.18 -29.58
CA PRO A 31 -11.11 -11.24 -30.19
C PRO A 31 -10.45 -10.42 -31.32
N PRO A 32 -11.21 -9.66 -32.12
CA PRO A 32 -10.67 -8.71 -33.10
C PRO A 32 -9.69 -7.71 -32.49
N LEU A 33 -8.79 -7.14 -33.30
CA LEU A 33 -7.72 -6.27 -32.81
C LEU A 33 -8.27 -5.02 -32.10
N GLU A 34 -9.36 -4.46 -32.62
CA GLU A 34 -10.03 -3.29 -32.07
C GLU A 34 -10.58 -3.58 -30.67
N GLU A 35 -11.17 -4.75 -30.45
CA GLU A 35 -11.65 -5.18 -29.13
C GLU A 35 -10.48 -5.44 -28.18
N GLN A 36 -9.38 -6.02 -28.65
CA GLN A 36 -8.18 -6.22 -27.83
C GLN A 36 -7.63 -4.88 -27.31
N GLN A 37 -7.58 -3.86 -28.17
CA GLN A 37 -7.13 -2.52 -27.80
C GLN A 37 -8.05 -1.88 -26.78
N GLU A 38 -9.37 -2.02 -26.96
CA GLU A 38 -10.34 -1.48 -26.02
C GLU A 38 -10.26 -2.16 -24.65
N ILE A 39 -10.08 -3.49 -24.61
CA ILE A 39 -9.85 -4.24 -23.37
C ILE A 39 -8.60 -3.71 -22.65
N VAL A 40 -7.49 -3.50 -23.37
CA VAL A 40 -6.26 -2.95 -22.79
C VAL A 40 -6.49 -1.56 -22.24
N ARG A 41 -7.14 -0.66 -23.00
CA ARG A 41 -7.44 0.71 -22.58
C ARG A 41 -8.20 0.75 -21.25
N VAL A 42 -9.24 -0.08 -21.11
CA VAL A 42 -10.04 -0.14 -19.89
C VAL A 42 -9.24 -0.72 -18.72
N LEU A 43 -8.44 -1.76 -18.97
CA LEU A 43 -7.58 -2.35 -17.93
C LEU A 43 -6.53 -1.37 -17.43
N GLU A 44 -5.86 -0.65 -18.34
CA GLU A 44 -4.87 0.37 -18.00
C GLU A 44 -5.50 1.48 -17.15
N GLU A 45 -6.67 1.97 -17.53
CA GLU A 45 -7.40 2.99 -16.77
C GLU A 45 -7.72 2.52 -15.33
N VAL A 46 -8.18 1.28 -15.17
CA VAL A 46 -8.54 0.72 -13.85
C VAL A 46 -7.29 0.49 -12.99
N LEU A 47 -6.23 -0.09 -13.57
CA LEU A 47 -4.98 -0.36 -12.86
C LEU A 47 -4.26 0.92 -12.44
N GLU A 48 -4.34 1.98 -13.26
CA GLU A 48 -3.77 3.28 -12.91
C GLU A 48 -4.52 3.90 -11.71
N LYS A 49 -5.84 3.81 -11.68
CA LYS A 49 -6.64 4.27 -10.53
C LYS A 49 -6.32 3.49 -9.27
N GLU A 50 -6.20 2.16 -9.36
CA GLU A 50 -5.81 1.31 -8.24
C GLU A 50 -4.44 1.71 -7.68
N LYS A 51 -3.46 1.95 -8.56
CA LYS A 51 -2.13 2.42 -8.17
C LYS A 51 -2.20 3.75 -7.42
N LYS A 52 -2.95 4.73 -7.93
CA LYS A 52 -3.13 6.04 -7.28
C LYS A 52 -3.75 5.92 -5.89
N VAL A 53 -4.76 5.06 -5.74
CA VAL A 53 -5.39 4.80 -4.44
C VAL A 53 -4.37 4.22 -3.45
N LYS A 54 -3.57 3.24 -3.89
CA LYS A 54 -2.53 2.66 -3.05
C LYS A 54 -1.48 3.68 -2.62
N GLU A 55 -1.03 4.54 -3.54
CA GLU A 55 -0.07 5.61 -3.23
C GLU A 55 -0.62 6.60 -2.20
N LEU A 56 -1.93 6.91 -2.24
CA LEU A 56 -2.58 7.77 -1.25
C LEU A 56 -2.64 7.14 0.14
N ILE A 57 -2.94 5.84 0.23
CA ILE A 57 -2.93 5.10 1.50
C ILE A 57 -1.52 5.08 2.09
N ASP A 58 -0.51 4.76 1.28
CA ASP A 58 0.89 4.76 1.72
C ASP A 58 1.36 6.16 2.16
N LEU A 59 0.76 7.23 1.64
CA LEU A 59 1.04 8.61 2.04
C LEU A 59 0.37 8.95 3.39
N GLU A 60 -0.86 8.49 3.61
CA GLU A 60 -1.58 8.68 4.88
C GLU A 60 -0.79 8.09 6.06
N GLU A 61 -0.26 6.88 5.92
CA GLU A 61 0.61 6.28 6.95
C GLU A 61 1.86 7.13 7.25
N LYS A 62 2.43 7.79 6.23
CA LYS A 62 3.58 8.68 6.40
C LYS A 62 3.21 9.98 7.10
N ILE A 63 2.01 10.49 6.88
CA ILE A 63 1.49 11.68 7.58
C ILE A 63 1.36 11.36 9.08
N ASP A 64 0.76 10.23 9.44
CA ASP A 64 0.65 9.79 10.84
C ASP A 64 2.01 9.68 11.54
N LEU A 65 3.01 9.13 10.84
CA LEU A 65 4.37 9.04 11.36
C LEU A 65 5.02 10.42 11.52
N LEU A 66 4.78 11.32 10.56
CA LEU A 66 5.28 12.69 10.59
C LEU A 66 4.65 13.48 11.73
N GLU A 67 3.34 13.40 11.92
CA GLU A 67 2.63 14.04 13.03
C GLU A 67 3.18 13.60 14.39
N LYS A 68 3.35 12.28 14.58
CA LYS A 68 3.99 11.73 15.80
C LYS A 68 5.41 12.24 15.98
N SER A 69 6.20 12.31 14.90
CA SER A 69 7.57 12.82 14.94
C SER A 69 7.63 14.31 15.28
N ILE A 70 6.72 15.11 14.71
CA ILE A 70 6.61 16.54 15.00
C ILE A 70 6.18 16.74 16.46
N LEU A 71 5.16 16.03 16.93
CA LEU A 71 4.71 16.11 18.32
C LEU A 71 5.84 15.72 19.28
N ASP A 72 6.53 14.59 19.07
CA ASP A 72 7.67 14.19 19.91
C ASP A 72 8.76 15.28 19.95
N LYS A 73 9.11 15.86 18.79
CA LYS A 73 10.08 16.95 18.74
C LYS A 73 9.57 18.23 19.42
N ALA A 74 8.27 18.54 19.35
CA ALA A 74 7.67 19.70 20.00
C ALA A 74 7.69 19.53 21.52
N PHE A 75 7.26 18.38 22.04
CA PHE A 75 7.27 18.07 23.47
C PHE A 75 8.68 18.06 24.07
N ARG A 76 9.70 17.67 23.29
CA ARG A 76 11.11 17.73 23.66
C ARG A 76 11.74 19.12 23.52
N GLY A 77 10.99 20.15 23.12
CA GLY A 77 11.50 21.50 22.92
C GLY A 77 12.42 21.66 21.69
N LYS A 78 12.42 20.69 20.77
CA LYS A 78 13.28 20.69 19.56
C LYS A 78 12.65 21.40 18.35
N LEU A 79 11.43 21.93 18.50
CA LEU A 79 10.70 22.70 17.49
C LEU A 79 10.39 24.15 17.92
N GLY A 80 10.89 24.59 19.08
CA GLY A 80 10.66 25.93 19.63
C GLY A 80 11.56 27.03 19.05
N THR A 81 11.43 28.25 19.58
CA THR A 81 12.07 29.51 19.14
C THR A 81 13.60 29.56 19.34
N GLN A 82 14.21 28.51 19.90
CA GLN A 82 15.59 28.48 20.42
C GLN A 82 15.85 29.46 21.58
N ASP A 83 14.82 29.98 22.25
CA ASP A 83 14.99 30.72 23.50
C ASP A 83 15.46 29.77 24.61
N LYS A 84 16.55 30.13 25.30
CA LYS A 84 17.16 29.30 26.35
C LYS A 84 16.32 29.25 27.63
N ASN A 85 15.33 30.14 27.76
CA ASN A 85 14.47 30.22 28.92
C ASN A 85 13.15 29.44 28.78
N ASP A 86 12.81 28.96 27.57
CA ASP A 86 11.61 28.16 27.35
C ASP A 86 11.86 26.72 27.82
N GLU A 87 11.23 26.36 28.95
CA GLU A 87 11.29 24.99 29.46
C GLU A 87 10.41 24.03 28.61
N PRO A 88 10.85 22.77 28.40
CA PRO A 88 10.10 21.84 27.56
C PRO A 88 8.68 21.58 28.08
N ALA A 89 7.71 21.40 27.18
CA ALA A 89 6.32 21.11 27.54
C ALA A 89 6.16 19.86 28.43
N LEU A 90 7.08 18.89 28.33
CA LEU A 90 7.15 17.72 29.23
C LEU A 90 7.39 18.09 30.71
N GLU A 91 8.23 19.08 30.98
CA GLU A 91 8.52 19.52 32.34
C GLU A 91 7.36 20.33 32.93
N LEU A 92 6.64 21.09 32.10
CA LEU A 92 5.39 21.75 32.48
C LEU A 92 4.29 20.74 32.83
N LEU A 93 4.14 19.67 32.04
CA LEU A 93 3.18 18.60 32.30
C LEU A 93 3.43 17.88 33.63
N LYS A 94 4.68 17.54 33.94
CA LYS A 94 5.04 16.95 35.25
C LYS A 94 4.64 17.86 36.40
N LYS A 95 4.98 19.15 36.33
CA LYS A 95 4.63 20.13 37.38
C LYS A 95 3.12 20.28 37.59
N ILE A 96 2.29 20.05 36.57
CA ILE A 96 0.83 20.09 36.68
C ILE A 96 0.31 18.83 37.36
N ILE A 97 0.81 17.66 36.96
CA ILE A 97 0.43 16.36 37.55
C ILE A 97 0.82 16.32 39.03
N ASP A 98 2.05 16.75 39.37
CA ASP A 98 2.55 16.79 40.75
C ASP A 98 1.83 17.82 41.63
N LYS A 99 1.04 18.74 41.05
CA LYS A 99 0.24 19.74 41.77
C LYS A 99 -1.21 19.32 41.97
N GLU A 100 -1.67 18.28 41.27
CA GLU A 100 -3.02 17.73 41.41
C GLU A 100 -3.09 16.54 42.40
N GLU A 101 -1.95 16.06 42.91
CA GLU A 101 -1.85 15.27 44.15
C GLU A 101 -1.83 16.15 45.42
#